data_AF-A0A8S0GVI2-F1
#
_entry.id   AF-A0A8S0GVI2-F1
#
_cell.length_a   1.000
_cell.length_b   1.000
_cell.length_c   1.000
_cell.angle_alpha   90.00
_cell.angle_beta   90.00
_cell.angle_gamma   90.00
#
_symmetry.space_group_name_H-M   'P 1'
#
loop_
_entity.id
_entity.type
_entity.pdbx_description
1 polymer ?
#
loop_
_entity_poly.entity_id
_entity_poly.type
_entity_poly.pdbx_seq_one_letter_code
_entity_poly.pdbx_strand_id
1 'polypeptide(L)'
;MQYLKERDQSRPFFAYLPFSAPHWPLQAPEEIVAKYRGRYDAGPEVLRRERLEKLQALGLVDPQVEPHPLINLNAEWDALSDEQRQVSARAMEVYAAMVERMDWNIGRWWTTCASRASWTTP
;
A
#
# COMPACT_ATOMS: atom_id res chain seq x y z
N MET A 1 17.61 -5.85 8.32
CA MET A 1 18.24 -4.87 9.25
C MET A 1 19.67 -5.23 9.65
N GLN A 2 20.30 -6.23 9.02
CA GLN A 2 21.62 -6.71 9.41
C GLN A 2 22.72 -5.67 9.15
N TYR A 3 22.82 -5.18 7.91
CA TYR A 3 23.87 -4.23 7.50
C TYR A 3 23.87 -2.93 8.32
N LEU A 4 22.69 -2.42 8.69
CA LEU A 4 22.57 -1.24 9.56
C LEU A 4 23.09 -1.50 10.98
N LYS A 5 22.94 -2.72 11.49
CA LYS A 5 23.39 -3.12 12.83
C LYS A 5 24.89 -3.35 12.91
N GLU A 6 25.48 -3.81 11.82
CA GLU A 6 26.91 -4.16 11.69
C GLU A 6 27.78 -3.00 11.19
N ARG A 7 27.19 -1.87 10.79
CA ARG A 7 27.95 -0.73 10.27
C ARG A 7 28.89 -0.11 11.32
N ASP A 8 29.92 0.55 10.81
CA ASP A 8 30.72 1.53 11.54
C ASP A 8 29.85 2.76 11.90
N GLN A 9 29.66 3.00 13.20
CA GLN A 9 28.80 4.09 13.70
C GLN A 9 29.46 5.47 13.62
N SER A 10 30.77 5.54 13.36
CA SER A 10 31.51 6.81 13.25
C SER A 10 31.34 7.50 11.90
N ARG A 11 30.79 6.82 10.89
CA ARG A 11 30.59 7.34 9.54
C ARG A 11 29.12 7.37 9.14
N PRO A 12 28.72 8.34 8.30
CA PRO A 12 27.38 8.35 7.73
C PRO A 12 27.20 7.16 6.78
N PHE A 13 25.93 6.85 6.47
CA PHE A 13 25.58 5.81 5.51
C PHE A 13 24.58 6.34 4.49
N PHE A 14 24.60 5.74 3.31
CA PHE A 14 23.53 5.84 2.32
C PHE A 14 22.86 4.46 2.24
N ALA A 15 21.53 4.41 2.38
CA ALA A 15 20.77 3.17 2.33
C ALA A 15 19.76 3.22 1.19
N TYR A 16 19.75 2.17 0.38
CA TYR A 16 18.78 1.96 -0.68
C TYR A 16 17.97 0.70 -0.40
N LEU A 17 16.65 0.84 -0.25
CA LEU A 17 15.72 -0.25 0.08
C LEU A 17 14.66 -0.40 -1.03
N PRO A 18 15.01 -0.93 -2.22
CA PRO A 18 14.07 -1.12 -3.31
C PRO A 18 13.19 -2.34 -3.08
N PHE A 19 12.00 -2.12 -2.51
CA PHE A 19 11.01 -3.18 -2.38
C PHE A 19 10.50 -3.61 -3.76
N SER A 20 10.24 -4.90 -3.91
CA SER A 20 9.50 -5.46 -5.05
C SER A 20 7.99 -5.37 -4.86
N ALA A 21 7.51 -5.35 -3.61
CA ALA A 21 6.10 -5.11 -3.32
C ALA A 21 5.69 -3.68 -3.72
N PRO A 22 4.45 -3.44 -4.18
CA PRO A 22 3.34 -4.39 -4.32
C PRO A 22 3.20 -4.95 -5.76
N HIS A 23 4.32 -5.16 -6.46
CA HIS A 23 4.31 -5.67 -7.84
C HIS A 23 3.77 -7.10 -7.92
N TRP A 24 3.26 -7.47 -9.09
CA TRP A 24 2.84 -8.84 -9.37
C TRP A 24 4.02 -9.83 -9.31
N PRO A 25 3.80 -11.12 -8.99
CA PRO A 25 2.55 -11.73 -8.56
C PRO A 25 2.13 -11.27 -7.15
N LEU A 26 0.82 -11.09 -6.95
CA LEU A 26 0.28 -10.61 -5.68
C LEU A 26 0.33 -11.72 -4.62
N GLN A 27 1.16 -11.53 -3.59
CA GLN A 27 1.40 -12.50 -2.53
C GLN A 27 1.71 -11.79 -1.21
N ALA A 28 1.03 -12.17 -0.13
CA ALA A 28 1.24 -11.63 1.21
C ALA A 28 0.95 -12.69 2.28
N PRO A 29 1.46 -12.52 3.53
CA PRO A 29 1.13 -13.41 4.63
C PRO A 29 -0.37 -13.47 4.90
N GLU A 30 -0.92 -14.69 5.05
CA GLU A 30 -2.36 -14.93 5.16
C GLU A 30 -2.98 -14.15 6.33
N GLU A 31 -2.27 -14.04 7.45
CA GLU A 31 -2.72 -13.33 8.64
C GLU A 31 -2.92 -11.81 8.40
N ILE A 32 -2.21 -11.24 7.42
CA ILE A 32 -2.39 -9.83 7.03
C ILE A 32 -3.50 -9.72 6.00
N VAL A 33 -3.56 -10.62 5.02
CA VAL A 33 -4.66 -10.67 4.04
C VAL A 33 -6.02 -10.78 4.74
N ALA A 34 -6.10 -11.61 5.79
CA ALA A 34 -7.32 -11.82 6.56
C ALA A 34 -7.89 -10.53 7.18
N LYS A 35 -7.06 -9.51 7.46
CA LYS A 35 -7.51 -8.21 7.99
C LYS A 35 -8.35 -7.42 6.99
N TYR A 36 -8.14 -7.68 5.69
CA TYR A 36 -8.81 -6.98 4.61
C TYR A 36 -10.03 -7.73 4.08
N ARG A 37 -10.38 -8.89 4.67
CA ARG A 37 -11.52 -9.69 4.24
C ARG A 37 -12.80 -8.85 4.14
N GLY A 38 -13.38 -8.78 2.96
CA GLY A 38 -14.62 -8.06 2.67
C GLY A 38 -14.44 -6.54 2.48
N ARG A 39 -13.22 -6.01 2.65
CA ARG A 39 -12.96 -4.57 2.52
C ARG A 39 -13.22 -4.06 1.09
N TYR A 40 -13.10 -4.93 0.09
CA TYR A 40 -13.13 -4.58 -1.32
C TYR A 40 -14.33 -5.17 -2.08
N ASP A 41 -15.33 -5.71 -1.37
CA ASP A 41 -16.51 -6.36 -1.97
C ASP A 41 -17.39 -5.38 -2.77
N ALA A 42 -17.31 -4.09 -2.45
CA ALA A 42 -18.04 -3.03 -3.15
C ALA A 42 -17.42 -2.65 -4.52
N GLY A 43 -16.26 -3.22 -4.86
CA GLY A 43 -15.65 -3.04 -6.17
C GLY A 43 -14.76 -1.79 -6.33
N PRO A 44 -14.04 -1.71 -7.47
CA PRO A 44 -13.04 -0.69 -7.72
C PRO A 44 -13.63 0.71 -7.95
N GLU A 45 -14.83 0.84 -8.51
CA GLU A 45 -15.50 2.14 -8.74
C GLU A 45 -15.86 2.82 -7.42
N VAL A 46 -16.39 2.05 -6.47
CA VAL A 46 -16.70 2.53 -5.12
C VAL A 46 -15.40 2.95 -4.42
N LEU A 47 -14.37 2.10 -4.50
CA LEU A 47 -13.05 2.44 -3.94
C LEU A 47 -12.48 3.72 -4.57
N ARG A 48 -12.61 3.91 -5.90
CA ARG A 48 -12.14 5.12 -6.59
C ARG A 48 -12.79 6.38 -6.03
N ARG A 49 -14.11 6.34 -5.80
CA ARG A 49 -14.85 7.44 -5.19
C ARG A 49 -14.37 7.72 -3.77
N GLU A 50 -14.26 6.69 -2.92
CA GLU A 50 -13.73 6.82 -1.55
C GLU A 50 -12.33 7.46 -1.53
N ARG A 51 -11.47 7.10 -2.49
CA ARG A 51 -10.12 7.68 -2.62
C ARG A 51 -10.16 9.14 -3.01
N LEU A 52 -10.99 9.54 -3.97
CA LEU A 52 -11.12 10.94 -4.38
C LEU A 52 -11.62 11.81 -3.23
N GLU A 53 -12.69 11.37 -2.54
CA GLU A 53 -13.23 12.07 -1.37
C GLU A 53 -12.16 12.24 -0.28
N LYS A 54 -11.36 11.19 -0.03
CA LYS A 54 -10.28 11.26 0.96
C LYS A 54 -9.13 12.18 0.53
N LEU A 55 -8.75 12.20 -0.76
CA LEU A 55 -7.73 13.09 -1.30
C LEU A 55 -8.14 14.56 -1.13
N GLN A 56 -9.41 14.88 -1.44
CA GLN A 56 -9.97 16.22 -1.27
C GLN A 56 -10.02 16.61 0.22
N ALA A 57 -10.49 15.71 1.09
CA ALA A 57 -10.54 15.96 2.53
C ALA A 57 -9.16 16.17 3.18
N LEU A 58 -8.10 15.58 2.60
CA LEU A 58 -6.71 15.78 3.04
C LEU A 58 -6.04 17.00 2.39
N GLY A 59 -6.72 17.72 1.50
CA GLY A 59 -6.16 18.86 0.78
C GLY A 59 -5.07 18.50 -0.24
N LEU A 60 -5.00 17.22 -0.65
CA LEU A 60 -4.03 16.74 -1.65
C LEU A 60 -4.46 17.07 -3.08
N VAL A 61 -5.75 17.32 -3.28
CA VAL A 61 -6.36 17.63 -4.56
C VAL A 61 -7.47 18.67 -4.33
N ASP A 62 -7.67 19.56 -5.30
CA ASP A 62 -8.75 20.56 -5.24
C ASP A 62 -10.14 19.87 -5.21
N PRO A 63 -11.06 20.28 -4.32
CA PRO A 63 -12.43 19.76 -4.29
C PRO A 63 -13.20 19.93 -5.61
N GLN A 64 -12.83 20.89 -6.46
CA GLN A 64 -13.44 21.14 -7.76
C GLN A 64 -12.81 20.32 -8.89
N VAL A 65 -11.81 19.47 -8.61
CA VAL A 65 -11.22 18.64 -9.66
C VAL A 65 -12.25 17.69 -10.24
N GLU A 66 -12.30 17.60 -11.56
CA GLU A 66 -13.06 16.58 -12.26
C GLU A 66 -12.16 15.37 -12.54
N PRO A 67 -12.44 14.19 -11.97
CA PRO A 67 -11.64 13.01 -12.25
C PRO A 67 -11.90 12.52 -13.68
N HIS A 68 -10.83 12.18 -14.41
CA HIS A 68 -10.96 11.56 -15.73
C HIS A 68 -11.93 10.35 -15.68
N PRO A 69 -12.78 10.14 -16.71
CA PRO A 69 -13.67 8.99 -16.77
C PRO A 69 -12.88 7.67 -16.75
N LEU A 70 -13.51 6.61 -16.24
CA LEU A 70 -12.96 5.27 -16.36
C LEU A 70 -13.09 4.80 -17.80
N ILE A 71 -11.98 4.31 -18.35
CA ILE A 71 -11.97 3.62 -19.65
C ILE A 71 -11.69 2.16 -19.35
N ASN A 72 -12.77 1.39 -19.17
CA ASN A 72 -12.68 -0.04 -18.87
C ASN A 72 -12.72 -0.84 -20.19
N LEU A 73 -11.67 -1.63 -20.42
CA LEU A 73 -11.64 -2.62 -21.51
C LEU A 73 -12.24 -3.97 -21.09
N ASN A 74 -12.44 -4.15 -19.78
CA ASN A 74 -13.04 -5.33 -19.16
C ASN A 74 -14.49 -5.04 -18.74
N ALA A 75 -15.20 -6.08 -18.32
CA ALA A 75 -16.53 -5.94 -17.76
C ALA A 75 -16.52 -5.10 -16.47
N GLU A 76 -17.55 -4.26 -16.33
CA GLU A 76 -17.83 -3.50 -15.11
C GLU A 76 -18.12 -4.43 -13.92
N TRP A 77 -17.90 -3.95 -12.70
CA TRP A 77 -18.06 -4.76 -11.47
C TRP A 77 -19.42 -5.46 -11.35
N ASP A 78 -20.50 -4.75 -11.69
CA ASP A 78 -21.87 -5.25 -11.61
C ASP A 78 -22.19 -6.29 -12.69
N ALA A 79 -21.40 -6.33 -13.77
CA ALA A 79 -21.54 -7.30 -14.86
C ALA A 79 -20.76 -8.61 -14.63
N LEU A 80 -19.91 -8.65 -13.59
CA LEU A 80 -19.16 -9.86 -13.22
C LEU A 80 -20.06 -10.91 -12.55
N SER A 81 -19.65 -12.18 -12.60
CA SER A 81 -20.22 -13.21 -11.73
C SER A 81 -19.76 -13.02 -10.28
N ASP A 82 -20.45 -13.64 -9.32
CA ASP A 82 -20.04 -13.63 -7.91
C ASP A 82 -18.63 -14.18 -7.73
N GLU A 83 -18.28 -15.26 -8.42
CA GLU A 83 -16.94 -15.86 -8.38
C GLU A 83 -15.88 -14.89 -8.91
N GLN A 84 -16.14 -14.22 -10.04
CA GLN A 84 -15.22 -13.23 -10.61
C GLN A 84 -15.01 -12.04 -9.68
N ARG A 85 -16.08 -11.54 -9.05
CA ARG A 85 -15.97 -10.49 -8.01
C ARG A 85 -15.15 -10.95 -6.82
N GLN A 86 -15.40 -12.15 -6.31
CA GLN A 86 -14.66 -12.69 -5.17
C GLN A 86 -13.15 -12.83 -5.46
N VAL A 87 -12.80 -13.32 -6.66
CA VAL A 87 -11.39 -13.42 -7.08
C VAL A 87 -10.74 -12.04 -7.19
N SER A 88 -11.43 -11.08 -7.80
CA SER A 88 -10.92 -9.71 -7.96
C SER A 88 -10.78 -8.97 -6.62
N ALA A 89 -11.79 -9.05 -5.75
CA ALA A 89 -11.75 -8.48 -4.40
C ALA A 89 -10.60 -9.10 -3.60
N ARG A 90 -10.45 -10.43 -3.62
CA ARG A 90 -9.34 -11.13 -2.97
C ARG A 90 -7.98 -10.68 -3.50
N ALA A 91 -7.83 -10.44 -4.80
CA ALA A 91 -6.60 -9.89 -5.34
C ALA A 91 -6.27 -8.52 -4.73
N MET A 92 -7.28 -7.65 -4.55
CA MET A 92 -7.11 -6.35 -3.91
C MET A 92 -6.82 -6.46 -2.40
N GLU A 93 -7.40 -7.45 -1.70
CA GLU A 93 -7.06 -7.77 -0.30
C GLU A 93 -5.58 -8.15 -0.15
N VAL A 94 -5.08 -9.00 -1.07
CA VAL A 94 -3.67 -9.38 -1.09
C VAL A 94 -2.78 -8.17 -1.40
N TYR A 95 -3.16 -7.33 -2.37
CA TYR A 95 -2.46 -6.10 -2.68
C TYR A 95 -2.35 -5.18 -1.45
N ALA A 96 -3.45 -4.98 -0.72
CA ALA A 96 -3.46 -4.16 0.50
C ALA A 96 -2.53 -4.73 1.57
N ALA A 97 -2.55 -6.06 1.76
CA ALA A 97 -1.67 -6.75 2.68
C ALA A 97 -0.18 -6.64 2.29
N MET A 98 0.14 -6.61 1.01
CA MET A 98 1.52 -6.36 0.54
C MET A 98 2.00 -4.96 0.95
N VAL A 99 1.14 -3.94 0.77
CA VAL A 99 1.45 -2.57 1.17
C VAL A 99 1.61 -2.46 2.69
N GLU A 100 0.73 -3.06 3.50
CA GLU A 100 0.87 -3.08 4.96
C GLU A 100 2.17 -3.79 5.39
N ARG A 101 2.49 -4.93 4.76
CA ARG A 101 3.71 -5.67 5.10
C ARG A 101 4.98 -4.91 4.70
N MET A 102 4.94 -4.16 3.60
CA MET A 102 6.01 -3.27 3.20
C MET A 102 6.20 -2.15 4.24
N ASP A 103 5.11 -1.48 4.62
CA ASP A 103 5.11 -0.43 5.65
C ASP A 103 5.68 -0.93 6.98
N TRP A 104 5.26 -2.12 7.44
CA TRP A 104 5.81 -2.73 8.65
C TRP A 104 7.33 -2.93 8.59
N ASN A 105 7.87 -3.32 7.43
CA ASN A 105 9.33 -3.47 7.25
C ASN A 105 10.05 -2.11 7.20
N ILE A 106 9.42 -1.10 6.62
CA ILE A 106 9.92 0.29 6.65
C ILE A 106 9.93 0.81 8.09
N GLY A 107 8.86 0.61 8.86
CA GLY A 107 8.78 0.99 10.27
C GLY A 107 9.89 0.34 11.11
N ARG A 108 10.19 -0.95 10.89
CA ARG A 108 11.33 -1.62 11.54
C ARG A 108 12.67 -0.99 11.18
N TRP A 109 12.84 -0.61 9.92
CA TRP A 109 14.05 0.07 9.47
C TRP A 109 14.19 1.43 10.15
N TRP A 110 13.12 2.23 10.13
CA TRP A 110 13.06 3.54 10.77
C TRP A 110 13.38 3.45 12.27
N THR A 111 12.72 2.58 13.02
CA THR A 111 12.98 2.40 14.46
C THR A 111 14.42 1.97 14.75
N THR A 112 15.01 1.14 13.88
CA THR A 112 16.42 0.74 14.03
C THR A 112 17.37 1.92 13.75
N CYS A 113 17.04 2.80 12.80
CA CYS A 113 17.80 4.02 12.53
C CYS A 113 17.64 5.05 13.66
N ALA A 114 16.41 5.29 14.12
CA ALA A 114 16.07 6.21 15.19
C ALA A 114 16.84 5.93 16.49
N SER A 115 16.96 4.65 16.87
CA SER A 115 17.69 4.25 18.07
C SER A 115 19.21 4.32 17.97
N ARG A 116 19.78 4.52 16.76
CA ARG A 116 21.22 4.36 16.48
C ARG A 116 21.86 5.57 15.79
N ALA A 117 21.08 6.61 15.55
CA ALA A 117 21.57 7.88 15.06
C ALA A 117 21.11 8.94 16.04
N SER A 118 22.01 9.85 16.42
CA SER A 118 21.65 11.11 17.06
C SER A 118 20.95 11.96 16.02
N TRP A 119 19.64 11.78 15.88
CA TRP A 119 18.80 12.65 15.08
C TRP A 119 18.69 13.98 15.81
N THR A 120 19.68 14.85 15.63
CA THR A 120 19.48 16.28 15.86
C THR A 120 18.67 16.78 14.67
N THR A 121 17.35 16.84 14.82
CA THR A 121 16.56 17.79 14.04
C THR A 121 17.14 19.19 14.27
N PRO A 122 17.35 20.01 13.21
CA PRO A 122 17.53 21.44 13.38
C PRO A 122 16.37 22.05 14.19
#